data_AF-A0A3B1DRF0-F1
#
_entry.id   AF-A0A3B1DRF0-F1
#
_cell.length_a   1.000
_cell.length_b   1.000
_cell.length_c   1.000
_cell.angle_alpha   90.00
_cell.angle_beta   90.00
_cell.angle_gamma   90.00
#
_symmetry.space_group_name_H-M   'P 1'
#
loop_
_entity.id
_entity.type
_entity.pdbx_description
1 polymer ?
#
loop_
_entity_poly.entity_id
_entity_poly.type
_entity_poly.pdbx_seq_one_letter_code
_entity_poly.pdbx_strand_id
1 'polypeptide(L)' 'MPYDQSLDAEIFKETKEFEETRISVGVYSYNEGTKKLQLSRENKNQTSEEWRFAKLGRMLKEEAQEIIPIMMKAVESM' A
#
# COMPACT_ATOMS: atom_id res chain seq x y z
N MET A 1 -22.87 0.59 -2.65
CA MET A 1 -22.55 1.97 -3.10
C MET A 1 -21.23 1.93 -3.84
N PRO A 2 -21.05 2.73 -4.90
CA PRO A 2 -19.76 2.87 -5.56
C PRO A 2 -18.71 3.42 -4.58
N TYR A 3 -17.44 3.14 -4.86
CA TYR A 3 -16.33 3.68 -4.08
C TYR A 3 -16.28 5.20 -4.23
N ASP A 4 -16.30 5.91 -3.10
CA ASP A 4 -16.16 7.36 -3.04
C ASP A 4 -14.82 7.74 -2.40
N GLN A 5 -13.93 8.35 -3.18
CA GLN A 5 -12.61 8.75 -2.72
C GLN A 5 -12.67 9.79 -1.58
N SER A 6 -13.71 10.61 -1.52
CA SER A 6 -13.87 11.61 -0.44
C SER A 6 -14.08 10.97 0.94
N LEU A 7 -14.55 9.72 0.96
CA LEU A 7 -14.78 8.96 2.18
C LEU A 7 -13.54 8.16 2.61
N ASP A 8 -12.51 8.02 1.76
CA ASP A 8 -11.30 7.26 2.11
C ASP A 8 -10.28 8.18 2.80
N ALA A 9 -10.26 8.14 4.13
CA ALA A 9 -9.31 8.91 4.91
C ALA A 9 -7.92 8.24 4.88
N GLU A 10 -6.92 8.95 4.37
CA GLU A 10 -5.51 8.59 4.48
C GLU A 10 -4.97 9.06 5.84
N ILE A 11 -4.77 8.13 6.76
CA ILE A 11 -4.35 8.42 8.15
C ILE A 11 -2.82 8.47 8.24
N PHE A 12 -2.16 7.64 7.44
CA PHE A 12 -0.72 7.54 7.37
C PHE A 12 -0.34 7.08 5.97
N LYS A 13 0.76 7.61 5.45
CA LYS A 13 1.38 7.10 4.23
C LYS A 13 2.85 7.45 4.22
N GLU A 14 3.67 6.44 3.97
CA GLU A 14 5.06 6.60 3.57
C GLU A 14 5.27 5.98 2.20
N THR A 15 6.12 6.62 1.41
CA THR A 15 6.50 6.16 0.08
C THR A 15 8.01 6.06 0.00
N LYS A 16 8.49 4.92 -0.50
CA LYS A 16 9.88 4.74 -0.89
C LYS A 16 9.95 4.66 -2.41
N GLU A 17 10.60 5.65 -3.00
CA GLU A 17 10.92 5.64 -4.43
C GLU A 17 12.20 4.85 -4.69
N PHE A 18 12.17 4.12 -5.80
CA PHE A 18 13.28 3.47 -6.47
C PHE A 18 13.35 4.03 -7.90
N GLU A 19 14.29 3.56 -8.72
CA GLU A 19 14.50 4.12 -10.07
C GLU A 19 13.23 4.08 -10.95
N GLU A 20 12.67 2.89 -11.15
CA GLU A 20 11.49 2.68 -12.01
C GLU A 20 10.22 2.36 -11.23
N THR A 21 10.31 2.20 -9.91
CA THR A 21 9.16 1.83 -9.08
C THR A 21 9.10 2.69 -7.83
N ARG A 22 7.89 2.89 -7.30
CA ARG A 22 7.71 3.43 -5.96
C ARG A 22 6.76 2.53 -5.18
N ILE A 23 7.08 2.28 -3.92
CA ILE A 23 6.27 1.48 -3.02
C ILE A 23 5.73 2.40 -1.95
N SER A 24 4.43 2.32 -1.69
CA SER A 24 3.80 3.04 -0.59
C SER A 24 3.20 2.07 0.41
N VAL A 25 3.36 2.41 1.68
CA VAL A 25 2.70 1.75 2.82
C VAL A 25 1.84 2.80 3.50
N GLY A 26 0.53 2.58 3.53
CA GLY A 26 -0.40 3.54 4.12
C GLY A 26 -1.49 2.88 4.95
N VAL A 27 -2.13 3.67 5.81
CA VAL A 27 -3.28 3.30 6.63
C VAL A 27 -4.48 4.09 6.16
N TYR A 28 -5.50 3.38 5.70
CA TYR A 28 -6.70 3.95 5.09
C TYR A 28 -7.95 3.55 5.85
N SER A 29 -8.91 4.46 5.94
CA SER A 29 -10.18 4.28 6.63
C SER A 29 -11.32 4.82 5.77
N TYR A 30 -12.08 3.91 5.16
CA TYR A 30 -13.22 4.29 4.33
C TYR A 30 -14.45 4.55 5.18
N ASN A 31 -15.03 5.75 5.08
CA ASN A 31 -16.25 6.18 5.75
C ASN A 31 -16.21 5.90 7.26
N GLU A 32 -15.12 6.33 7.92
CA GLU A 32 -14.84 6.11 9.35
C GLU A 32 -14.85 4.62 9.78
N GLY A 33 -14.79 3.70 8.82
CA GLY A 33 -14.77 2.26 9.05
C GLY A 33 -13.43 1.75 9.58
N THR A 34 -13.28 0.43 9.61
CA THR A 34 -12.07 -0.20 10.13
C THR A 34 -10.84 0.23 9.32
N LYS A 35 -9.84 0.77 10.03
CA LYS A 35 -8.54 1.13 9.48
C LYS A 35 -7.84 -0.12 8.93
N LYS A 36 -7.29 0.00 7.73
CA LYS A 36 -6.58 -1.09 7.06
C LYS A 36 -5.22 -0.62 6.58
N LEU A 37 -4.22 -1.46 6.76
CA LEU A 37 -2.92 -1.28 6.12
C LEU A 37 -3.08 -1.60 4.63
N GLN A 38 -2.55 -0.75 3.75
CA GLN A 38 -2.50 -0.98 2.31
C GLN A 38 -1.07 -0.81 1.82
N LEU A 39 -0.63 -1.78 1.01
CA LEU A 39 0.62 -1.70 0.26
C LEU A 39 0.29 -1.53 -1.22
N SER A 40 0.99 -0.61 -1.87
CA SER A 40 0.89 -0.39 -3.31
C SER A 40 2.25 -0.22 -3.94
N ARG A 41 2.33 -0.57 -5.22
CA ARG A 41 3.43 -0.26 -6.12
C ARG A 41 2.92 0.66 -7.19
N GLU A 42 3.74 1.58 -7.62
CA GLU A 42 3.52 2.30 -8.85
C GLU A 42 4.76 2.13 -9.72
N ASN A 43 4.56 1.74 -10.98
CA ASN A 43 5.65 1.56 -11.94
C ASN A 43 5.69 2.77 -12.86
N LYS A 44 6.88 3.34 -13.07
CA LYS A 44 7.09 4.43 -14.00
C LYS A 44 6.96 3.90 -15.42
N ASN A 45 6.16 4.56 -16.25
CA ASN A 45 6.19 4.29 -17.68
C ASN A 45 7.50 4.85 -18.25
N GLN A 46 8.19 4.10 -19.11
CA GLN A 46 9.44 4.56 -19.72
C GLN A 46 9.19 5.57 -20.85
N THR A 47 7.99 5.55 -21.43
CA THR A 47 7.61 6.37 -22.59
C THR A 47 6.73 7.57 -22.20
N SER A 48 6.00 7.48 -21.09
CA SER A 48 5.25 8.60 -20.51
C SER A 48 5.74 8.85 -19.08
N GLU A 49 5.70 10.09 -18.58
CA GLU A 49 6.05 10.38 -17.17
C GLU A 49 5.00 9.87 -16.15
N GLU A 50 4.10 8.99 -16.59
CA GLU A 50 2.97 8.50 -15.80
C GLU A 50 3.37 7.33 -14.90
N TRP A 51 2.79 7.32 -13.71
CA TRP A 51 2.93 6.24 -12.75
C TRP A 51 1.71 5.33 -12.82
N ARG A 52 1.94 4.04 -13.10
CA ARG A 52 0.87 3.04 -13.15
C ARG A 52 0.74 2.34 -11.80
N PHE A 53 -0.41 2.54 -11.15
CA PHE A 53 -0.74 1.92 -9.88
C PHE A 53 -0.98 0.41 -9.98
N ALA A 54 -0.47 -0.32 -9.00
CA ALA A 54 -0.71 -1.73 -8.73
C ALA A 54 -0.85 -1.96 -7.22
N LYS A 55 -1.96 -2.56 -6.79
CA LYS A 55 -2.15 -2.94 -5.39
C LYS A 55 -1.30 -4.17 -5.08
N LEU A 56 -0.54 -4.11 -3.98
CA LEU A 56 0.27 -5.25 -3.49
C LEU A 56 -0.44 -6.02 -2.37
N GLY A 57 -1.20 -5.33 -1.53
CA GLY A 57 -1.93 -5.98 -0.45
C GLY A 57 -2.78 -5.01 0.35
N ARG A 58 -3.77 -5.56 1.07
CA ARG A 58 -4.55 -4.83 2.07
C ARG A 58 -4.89 -5.77 3.21
N MET A 59 -4.65 -5.33 4.43
CA MET A 59 -4.76 -6.16 5.63
C MET A 59 -5.45 -5.38 6.75
N LEU A 60 -6.18 -6.10 7.59
CA LEU A 60 -6.55 -5.64 8.93
C LEU A 60 -5.30 -5.53 9.81
N LYS A 61 -5.46 -4.87 10.95
CA LYS A 61 -4.34 -4.66 11.88
C LYS A 61 -3.77 -5.99 12.36
N GLU A 62 -4.64 -6.92 12.74
CA GLU A 62 -4.28 -8.23 13.30
C GLU A 62 -3.55 -9.07 12.25
N GLU A 63 -4.03 -9.07 11.01
CA GLU A 63 -3.38 -9.75 9.88
C GLU A 63 -1.99 -9.15 9.62
N ALA A 64 -1.85 -7.82 9.60
CA ALA A 64 -0.58 -7.16 9.36
C ALA A 64 0.45 -7.45 10.47
N GLN A 65 0.01 -7.49 11.73
CA GLN A 65 0.88 -7.79 12.88
C GLN A 65 1.50 -9.18 12.79
N GLU A 66 0.77 -10.16 12.28
CA GLU A 66 1.26 -11.54 12.12
C GLU A 66 2.04 -11.74 10.81
N ILE A 67 1.66 -11.06 9.72
CA ILE A 67 2.30 -11.24 8.40
C ILE A 67 3.63 -10.49 8.29
N ILE A 68 3.77 -9.29 8.87
CA ILE A 68 5.01 -8.49 8.74
C ILE A 68 6.26 -9.26 9.24
N PRO A 69 6.25 -9.93 10.40
CA PRO A 69 7.38 -10.75 10.84
C PRO A 69 7.72 -11.89 9.87
N ILE A 70 6.71 -12.50 9.24
CA ILE A 70 6.91 -13.55 8.23
C ILE A 70 7.56 -12.97 6.98
N MET A 71 7.13 -11.79 6.53
CA MET A 71 7.74 -11.07 5.40
C MET A 71 9.21 -10.77 5.67
N MET A 72 9.56 -10.30 6.89
CA MET A 72 10.95 -10.05 7.26
C MET A 72 11.80 -11.33 7.17
N LYS A 73 11.32 -12.44 7.72
CA LYS A 73 12.01 -13.74 7.63
C LYS A 73 12.17 -14.22 6.18
N ALA A 74 11.16 -13.99 5.34
CA ALA A 74 11.24 -14.34 3.93
C ALA A 74 12.34 -13.54 3.21
N VAL A 75 12.46 -12.24 3.52
CA VAL A 75 13.53 -11.38 2.97
C VAL A 75 14.92 -11.85 3.39
N GLU A 76 15.11 -12.34 4.62
CA GLU A 76 16.39 -12.91 5.08
C GLU A 76 16.82 -14.17 4.30
N SER A 77 15.88 -14.83 3.61
CA SER A 77 16.13 -16.03 2.80
C SER A 77 16.29 -15.77 1.30
N MET A 78 16.17 -14.51 0.86
CA MET A 78 16.37 -14.07 -0.53
C MET A 78 17.84 -13.74 -0.81
#